data_AF-A0A2N3A8M7-F1
#
_entry.id   AF-A0A2N3A8M7-F1
#
_cell.length_a   1.000
_cell.length_b   1.000
_cell.length_c   1.000
_cell.angle_alpha   90.00
_cell.angle_beta   90.00
_cell.angle_gamma   90.00
#
_symmetry.space_group_name_H-M   'P 1'
#
loop_
_entity.id
_entity.type
_entity.pdbx_description
1 polymer ?
#
loop_
_entity_poly.entity_id
_entity_poly.type
_entity_poly.pdbx_seq_one_letter_code
_entity_poly.pdbx_strand_id
1 'polypeptide(L)' 'MKQKITNFTLVLFSTLLIIACINKGKSKENENTEMKIVTTTYNDTIYNENGEMKIVSTTVTDTLYLQKPD' A
#
# COMPACT_ATOMS: atom_id res chain seq x y z
N MET A 1 -20.34 -53.22 -2.01
CA MET A 1 -20.84 -51.83 -2.15
C MET A 1 -20.24 -50.81 -1.18
N LYS A 2 -19.58 -51.19 -0.08
CA LYS A 2 -19.08 -50.24 0.95
C LYS A 2 -17.83 -49.43 0.55
N GLN A 3 -16.98 -49.98 -0.31
CA GLN A 3 -15.69 -49.38 -0.69
C GLN A 3 -15.80 -48.11 -1.55
N LYS A 4 -16.89 -47.97 -2.31
CA LYS A 4 -17.14 -46.79 -3.17
C LYS A 4 -17.49 -45.54 -2.37
N ILE A 5 -18.15 -45.71 -1.22
CA ILE A 5 -18.59 -44.59 -0.36
C ILE A 5 -17.36 -43.97 0.31
N THR A 6 -16.44 -44.79 0.81
CA THR A 6 -15.18 -44.33 1.45
C THR A 6 -14.34 -43.47 0.50
N ASN A 7 -14.23 -43.87 -0.76
CA ASN A 7 -13.49 -43.11 -1.77
C ASN A 7 -14.18 -41.77 -2.09
N PHE A 8 -15.51 -41.74 -2.16
CA PHE A 8 -16.26 -40.51 -2.40
C PHE A 8 -16.11 -39.51 -1.25
N THR A 9 -16.21 -39.96 0.00
CA THR A 9 -16.01 -39.10 1.18
C THR A 9 -14.59 -38.55 1.28
N LEU A 10 -13.58 -39.34 0.89
CA LEU A 10 -12.19 -38.91 0.90
C LEU A 10 -11.94 -37.78 -0.13
N VAL A 11 -12.50 -37.91 -1.33
CA VAL A 11 -12.42 -36.90 -2.40
C VAL A 11 -13.17 -35.63 -2.01
N LEU A 12 -14.33 -35.76 -1.34
CA LEU A 12 -15.09 -34.60 -0.89
C LEU A 12 -14.34 -33.81 0.20
N PHE A 13 -13.71 -34.52 1.13
CA PHE A 13 -12.92 -33.88 2.19
C PHE A 13 -11.66 -33.18 1.64
N SER A 14 -10.95 -33.82 0.71
CA SER A 14 -9.74 -33.23 0.12
C SER A 14 -10.05 -31.99 -0.73
N THR A 15 -11.16 -31.99 -1.47
CA THR A 15 -11.60 -30.81 -2.23
C THR A 15 -12.03 -29.66 -1.32
N LEU A 16 -12.77 -29.92 -0.24
CA LEU A 16 -13.09 -28.89 0.76
C LEU A 16 -11.84 -28.29 1.42
N LEU A 17 -10.85 -29.13 1.76
CA LEU A 17 -9.60 -28.66 2.38
C LEU A 17 -8.81 -27.75 1.43
N ILE A 18 -8.72 -28.11 0.14
CA ILE A 18 -8.05 -27.30 -0.88
C ILE A 18 -8.74 -25.94 -1.04
N ILE A 19 -10.08 -25.91 -1.12
CA ILE A 19 -10.86 -24.67 -1.22
C ILE A 19 -10.66 -23.79 0.02
N ALA A 20 -10.65 -24.40 1.22
CA ALA A 20 -10.39 -23.68 2.47
C ALA A 20 -8.96 -23.09 2.49
N CYS A 21 -7.95 -23.83 2.03
CA CYS A 21 -6.57 -23.33 1.93
C CYS A 21 -6.43 -22.20 0.91
N ILE A 22 -7.08 -22.31 -0.26
CA ILE A 22 -7.08 -21.25 -1.29
C ILE A 22 -7.77 -19.99 -0.76
N ASN A 23 -8.90 -20.13 -0.07
CA ASN A 23 -9.63 -19.00 0.49
C ASN A 23 -8.88 -18.35 1.66
N LYS A 24 -8.15 -19.13 2.46
CA LYS A 24 -7.32 -18.63 3.56
C LYS A 24 -6.03 -17.96 3.06
N GLY A 25 -5.50 -18.40 1.92
CA GLY A 25 -4.34 -17.78 1.26
C GLY A 25 -4.66 -16.52 0.45
N LYS A 26 -5.95 -16.17 0.26
CA LYS A 26 -6.36 -14.95 -0.44
C LYS A 26 -6.69 -13.78 0.49
N SER A 27 -6.50 -13.94 1.81
CA SER A 27 -6.65 -12.84 2.75
C SER A 27 -5.27 -12.40 3.21
N LYS A 28 -4.99 -11.10 2.99
CA LYS A 28 -3.85 -10.31 3.47
C LYS A 28 -2.62 -10.19 2.56
N GLU A 29 -2.81 -9.75 1.33
CA GLU A 29 -1.82 -8.89 0.66
C GLU A 29 -2.55 -7.86 -0.20
N ASN A 30 -3.21 -6.91 0.46
CA ASN A 30 -3.48 -5.62 -0.15
C ASN A 30 -3.22 -4.57 0.91
N GLU A 31 -1.96 -4.52 1.36
CA GLU A 31 -1.46 -3.37 2.10
C GLU A 31 -1.34 -2.22 1.11
N ASN A 32 -2.47 -1.54 1.00
CA ASN A 32 -2.74 -0.29 0.32
C ASN A 32 -1.73 0.76 0.78
N THR A 33 -0.51 0.70 0.23
CA THR A 33 0.54 1.69 0.48
C THR A 33 0.16 2.92 -0.32
N GLU A 34 -0.38 3.92 0.38
CA GLU A 34 -0.75 5.18 -0.25
C GLU A 34 0.51 6.04 -0.40
N MET A 35 0.89 6.33 -1.64
CA MET A 35 1.95 7.28 -1.96
C MET A 35 1.39 8.70 -1.88
N LYS A 36 1.99 9.54 -1.03
CA LYS A 36 1.67 10.96 -0.96
C LYS A 36 2.87 11.79 -1.40
N ILE A 37 2.68 12.61 -2.43
CA ILE A 37 3.68 13.59 -2.86
C ILE A 37 3.44 14.87 -2.07
N VAL A 38 4.50 15.39 -1.43
CA VAL A 38 4.46 16.64 -0.66
C VAL A 38 5.42 17.63 -1.31
N THR A 39 4.89 18.77 -1.74
CA THR A 39 5.69 19.87 -2.29
C THR A 39 5.63 21.04 -1.32
N THR A 40 6.79 21.52 -0.89
CA THR A 40 6.94 22.68 0.00
C THR A 40 7.70 23.77 -0.74
N THR A 41 7.14 24.97 -0.78
CA THR A 41 7.78 26.14 -1.36
C THR A 41 8.13 27.13 -0.27
N TYR A 42 9.42 27.46 -0.16
CA TYR A 42 9.95 28.48 0.74
C TYR A 42 10.21 29.75 -0.06
N ASN A 43 9.67 30.87 0.39
CA ASN A 43 9.88 32.18 -0.22
C ASN A 43 10.62 33.08 0.77
N ASP A 44 11.81 33.51 0.40
CA ASP A 44 12.59 34.49 1.14
C ASP A 44 12.57 35.84 0.44
N THR A 45 12.47 36.90 1.24
CA THR A 45 12.60 38.27 0.76
C THR A 45 14.00 38.77 1.08
N ILE A 46 14.77 39.11 0.05
CA ILE A 46 16.14 39.60 0.18
C ILE A 46 16.15 41.06 -0.26
N TYR A 47 16.77 41.92 0.54
CA TYR A 47 17.04 43.31 0.19
C TYR A 47 18.52 43.45 -0.18
N ASN A 48 18.83 44.13 -1.28
CA ASN A 48 20.21 44.47 -1.61
C ASN A 48 20.65 45.78 -0.91
N GLU A 49 21.92 46.14 -1.11
CA GLU A 49 22.54 47.34 -0.53
C GLU A 49 21.83 48.65 -0.94
N ASN A 50 21.11 48.65 -2.06
CA ASN A 50 20.33 49.77 -2.56
C ASN A 50 18.87 49.78 -2.06
N GLY A 51 18.49 48.81 -1.19
CA GLY A 51 17.14 48.65 -0.67
C GLY A 51 16.16 48.03 -1.66
N GLU A 52 16.64 47.52 -2.81
CA GLU A 52 15.79 46.84 -3.78
C GLU A 52 15.41 45.46 -3.26
N MET A 53 14.11 45.16 -3.34
CA MET A 53 13.55 43.89 -2.90
C MET A 53 13.62 42.84 -4.00
N LYS A 54 14.13 41.66 -3.67
CA LYS A 54 14.08 40.46 -4.51
C LYS A 54 13.45 39.30 -3.74
N ILE A 55 12.46 38.65 -4.33
CA ILE A 55 11.91 37.40 -3.78
C ILE A 55 12.70 36.23 -4.38
N VAL A 56 13.20 35.36 -3.51
CA VAL A 56 13.87 34.11 -3.89
C VAL A 56 13.03 32.95 -3.39
N SER A 57 12.64 32.07 -4.32
CA SER A 57 11.81 30.91 -4.03
C SER A 57 12.63 29.62 -4.17
N THR A 58 12.54 28.75 -3.16
CA THR A 58 13.10 27.39 -3.21
C THR A 58 11.98 26.39 -3.06
N THR A 59 11.86 25.47 -4.02
CA THR A 59 10.85 24.41 -4.00
C THR A 59 11.51 23.08 -3.68
N VAL A 60 11.00 22.39 -2.67
CA VAL A 60 11.41 21.04 -2.28
C VAL A 60 10.24 20.10 -2.46
N THR A 61 10.43 19.04 -3.24
CA THR A 61 9.43 17.98 -3.45
C THR A 61 9.95 16.71 -2.81
N ASP A 62 9.12 16.10 -1.98
CA ASP A 62 9.42 14.84 -1.30
C ASP A 62 8.25 13.86 -1.46
N THR A 63 8.53 12.57 -1.28
CA THR A 63 7.54 11.49 -1.40
C THR A 63 7.43 10.76 -0.07
N LEU A 64 6.23 10.75 0.49
CA LEU A 64 5.92 10.06 1.74
C LEU A 64 5.12 8.79 1.45
N TYR A 65 5.61 7.65 1.93
CA TYR A 65 4.85 6.39 1.90
C TYR A 65 4.06 6.27 3.20
N LEU A 66 2.73 6.33 3.11
CA LEU A 66 1.86 6.14 4.26
C LEU A 66 1.50 4.66 4.37
N GLN A 67 2.03 4.00 5.39
CA GLN A 67 1.55 2.69 5.78
C GLN A 67 0.27 2.89 6.59
N LYS A 68 -0.86 2.34 6.13
CA LYS A 68 -2.09 2.36 6.94
C LYS A 68 -1.86 1.50 8.18
N PRO A 69 -2.24 1.98 9.38
CA PRO A 69 -2.20 1.15 10.57
C PRO A 69 -3.19 -0.01 10.43
N ASP A 70 -2.76 -1.19 10.90
CA ASP A 70 -3.50 -2.46 10.92
C ASP A 70 -4.84 -2.40 11.68
#